data_AF-A0A2E2EF73-F1
#
_entry.id   AF-A0A2E2EF73-F1
#
_cell.length_a   1.000
_cell.length_b   1.000
_cell.length_c   1.000
_cell.angle_alpha   90.00
_cell.angle_beta   90.00
_cell.angle_gamma   90.00
#
_symmetry.space_group_name_H-M   'P 1'
#
loop_
_entity.id
_entity.type
_entity.pdbx_description
1 polymer ?
#
loop_
_entity_poly.entity_id
_entity_poly.type
_entity_poly.pdbx_seq_one_letter_code
_entity_poly.pdbx_strand_id
1 'polypeptide(L)'
;MRKKMSKFIFLFLSFFMGVASGQSVKNIQKNFKQEKIDILLQDPQLSEKYERGRYLVYDCEDQHWVCTGKFEYERCQESRSYSREHNEARFSCAFVKIYKNEAFCTEKQREFIHLNMATVFCINHQFEPLL
;
A
#
# COMPACT_ATOMS: atom_id res chain seq x y z
N MET A 1 40.40 -27.75 56.32
CA MET A 1 39.95 -26.38 56.02
C MET A 1 38.47 -26.42 55.65
N ARG A 2 37.63 -25.68 56.39
CA ARG A 2 36.16 -25.62 56.24
C ARG A 2 35.79 -24.59 55.17
N LYS A 3 34.93 -24.92 54.20
CA LYS A 3 34.13 -23.91 53.48
C LYS A 3 32.65 -24.20 53.75
N LYS A 4 32.01 -23.22 54.38
CA LYS A 4 30.63 -23.23 54.87
C LYS A 4 29.65 -23.18 53.70
N MET A 5 28.66 -24.07 53.71
CA MET A 5 27.40 -23.85 53.00
C MET A 5 26.65 -22.72 53.71
N SER A 6 26.28 -21.67 52.98
CA SER A 6 25.39 -20.62 53.47
C SER A 6 24.05 -20.75 52.76
N LYS A 7 23.08 -21.34 53.46
CA LYS A 7 21.66 -21.32 53.10
C LYS A 7 21.11 -19.96 53.53
N PHE A 8 20.84 -19.06 52.58
CA PHE A 8 20.00 -17.89 52.84
C PHE A 8 18.56 -18.22 52.46
N ILE A 9 17.82 -18.59 53.49
CA ILE A 9 16.36 -18.52 53.54
C ILE A 9 16.02 -17.03 53.70
N PHE A 10 15.35 -16.44 52.72
CA PHE A 10 14.58 -15.22 52.93
C PHE A 10 13.15 -15.43 52.43
N LEU A 11 12.25 -15.34 53.40
CA LEU A 11 10.81 -15.28 53.28
C LEU A 11 10.38 -14.15 52.34
N PHE A 12 9.63 -14.48 51.30
CA PHE A 12 8.59 -13.60 50.76
C PHE A 12 7.33 -14.42 50.56
N LEU A 13 6.63 -14.56 51.68
CA LEU A 13 5.32 -15.17 51.80
C LEU A 13 4.32 -14.01 51.87
N SER A 14 3.90 -13.51 50.71
CA SER A 14 2.70 -12.67 50.62
C SER A 14 2.16 -12.66 49.19
N PHE A 15 1.04 -13.35 49.04
CA PHE A 15 -0.17 -12.82 48.42
C PHE A 15 -0.16 -12.65 46.88
N PHE A 16 -0.63 -13.68 46.18
CA PHE A 16 -1.80 -13.54 45.31
C PHE A 16 -2.52 -14.90 45.23
N MET A 17 -3.57 -15.02 46.05
CA MET A 17 -4.62 -16.00 45.80
C MET A 17 -5.44 -15.54 44.59
N GLY A 18 -5.70 -16.48 43.68
CA GLY A 18 -6.91 -16.48 42.87
C GLY A 18 -6.75 -16.07 41.40
N VAL A 19 -6.59 -17.07 40.52
CA VAL A 19 -7.36 -17.09 39.26
C VAL A 19 -7.98 -18.47 39.09
N ALA A 20 -9.31 -18.46 38.99
CA ALA A 20 -10.15 -19.62 38.81
C ALA A 20 -9.87 -20.32 37.47
N SER A 21 -10.02 -21.65 37.47
CA SER A 21 -10.05 -22.50 36.29
C SER A 21 -11.19 -22.07 35.35
N GLY A 22 -10.83 -21.35 34.29
CA GLY A 22 -11.71 -21.03 33.16
C GLY A 22 -11.77 -22.19 32.16
N GLN A 23 -12.98 -22.55 31.79
CA GLN A 23 -13.36 -23.73 31.02
C GLN A 23 -12.74 -23.78 29.60
N SER A 24 -12.51 -25.00 29.13
CA SER A 24 -12.27 -25.34 27.73
C SER A 24 -13.45 -24.87 26.87
N VAL A 25 -13.24 -23.83 26.04
CA VAL A 25 -14.14 -23.50 24.93
C VAL A 25 -13.60 -24.21 23.69
N LYS A 26 -14.35 -25.25 23.30
CA LYS A 26 -14.20 -25.98 22.04
C LYS A 26 -14.32 -25.01 20.86
N ASN A 27 -13.47 -25.25 19.84
CA ASN A 27 -13.66 -24.92 18.43
C ASN A 27 -15.04 -24.34 18.06
N ILE A 28 -15.12 -23.04 17.78
CA ILE A 28 -15.88 -22.39 16.69
C ILE A 28 -15.35 -20.94 16.62
N GLN A 29 -14.30 -20.71 15.84
CA GLN A 29 -14.15 -19.47 15.08
C GLN A 29 -13.66 -19.86 13.69
N LYS A 30 -14.60 -20.42 12.93
CA LYS A 30 -14.59 -20.31 11.48
C LYS A 30 -14.54 -18.80 11.22
N ASN A 31 -13.36 -18.28 10.88
CA ASN A 31 -13.15 -16.88 10.54
C ASN A 31 -14.12 -16.53 9.40
N PHE A 32 -15.32 -16.06 9.76
CA PHE A 32 -16.11 -15.19 8.91
C PHE A 32 -15.24 -13.96 8.73
N LYS A 33 -14.43 -13.98 7.66
CA LYS A 33 -14.00 -12.76 7.00
C LYS A 33 -15.30 -12.14 6.49
N GLN A 34 -16.01 -11.48 7.39
CA GLN A 34 -17.11 -10.62 7.05
C GLN A 34 -16.46 -9.56 6.17
N GLU A 35 -16.60 -9.74 4.87
CA GLU A 35 -16.29 -8.74 3.87
C GLU A 35 -17.22 -7.58 4.20
N LYS A 36 -16.73 -6.69 5.06
CA LYS A 36 -17.28 -5.36 5.22
C LYS A 36 -17.08 -4.75 3.84
N ILE A 37 -18.10 -4.84 3.00
CA ILE A 37 -18.15 -4.14 1.72
C ILE A 37 -17.94 -2.69 2.11
N ASP A 38 -16.73 -2.20 1.89
CA ASP A 38 -16.38 -0.83 2.18
C ASP A 38 -17.20 -0.01 1.18
N ILE A 39 -18.21 0.69 1.67
CA ILE A 39 -19.14 1.43 0.82
C ILE A 39 -18.36 2.44 -0.05
N LEU A 40 -17.18 2.85 0.40
CA LEU A 40 -16.23 3.68 -0.35
C LEU A 40 -15.70 3.01 -1.65
N LEU A 41 -15.65 1.68 -1.72
CA LEU A 41 -15.25 0.93 -2.93
C LEU A 41 -16.33 0.90 -4.02
N GLN A 42 -17.55 1.38 -3.74
CA GLN A 42 -18.63 1.42 -4.73
C GLN A 42 -18.71 2.74 -5.49
N ASP A 43 -18.09 3.81 -5.00
CA ASP A 43 -18.07 5.08 -5.71
C ASP A 43 -17.14 4.95 -6.93
N PRO A 44 -17.67 5.09 -8.17
CA PRO A 44 -16.83 5.09 -9.36
C PRO A 44 -15.82 6.23 -9.37
N GLN A 45 -16.06 7.31 -8.61
CA GLN A 45 -15.09 8.39 -8.43
C GLN A 45 -14.18 8.09 -7.23
N LEU A 46 -12.87 8.16 -7.45
CA LEU A 46 -11.86 8.08 -6.38
C LEU A 46 -11.58 9.46 -5.78
N SER A 47 -11.60 10.49 -6.61
CA SER A 47 -11.44 11.91 -6.27
C SER A 47 -11.90 12.77 -7.43
N GLU A 48 -11.91 14.10 -7.27
CA GLU A 48 -12.18 15.03 -8.36
C GLU A 48 -11.23 14.85 -9.57
N LYS A 49 -10.02 14.32 -9.35
CA LYS A 49 -9.01 14.09 -10.40
C LYS A 49 -9.13 12.72 -11.07
N TYR A 50 -9.76 11.74 -10.40
CA TYR A 50 -9.64 10.33 -10.75
C TYR A 50 -10.96 9.57 -10.62
N GLU A 51 -11.36 8.90 -11.70
CA GLU A 51 -12.25 7.75 -11.66
C GLU A 51 -11.49 6.48 -11.28
N ARG A 52 -12.14 5.54 -10.61
CA ARG A 52 -11.59 4.20 -10.34
C ARG A 52 -11.55 3.37 -11.61
N GLY A 53 -10.54 2.54 -11.74
CA GLY A 53 -10.51 1.56 -12.81
C GLY A 53 -9.26 0.71 -12.87
N ARG A 54 -9.09 0.05 -14.01
CA ARG A 54 -8.04 -0.96 -14.23
C ARG A 54 -6.76 -0.38 -14.84
N TYR A 55 -6.62 0.94 -14.91
CA TYR A 55 -5.56 1.62 -15.64
C TYR A 55 -4.56 2.21 -14.64
N LEU A 56 -3.34 1.67 -14.58
CA LEU A 56 -2.32 2.15 -13.66
C LEU A 56 -1.57 3.33 -14.27
N VAL A 57 -1.63 4.45 -13.56
CA VAL A 57 -0.94 5.70 -13.87
C VAL A 57 -0.08 6.09 -12.67
N TYR A 58 1.11 6.61 -12.93
CA TYR A 58 1.86 7.39 -11.95
C TYR A 58 1.59 8.87 -12.19
N ASP A 59 1.16 9.56 -11.15
CA ASP A 59 1.04 11.01 -11.16
C ASP A 59 2.38 11.63 -10.78
N CYS A 60 3.01 12.37 -11.69
CA CYS A 60 4.30 12.99 -11.44
C CYS A 60 4.19 14.32 -10.69
N GLU A 61 3.01 14.95 -10.71
CA GLU A 61 2.73 16.20 -10.02
C GLU A 61 2.44 15.92 -8.54
N ASP A 62 1.49 15.02 -8.28
CA ASP A 62 1.08 14.64 -6.92
C ASP A 62 1.88 13.44 -6.36
N GLN A 63 2.86 12.95 -7.12
CA GLN A 63 3.86 11.94 -6.74
C GLN A 63 3.28 10.65 -6.14
N HIS A 64 2.28 10.06 -6.79
CA HIS A 64 1.69 8.82 -6.32
C HIS A 64 1.21 7.89 -7.45
N TRP A 65 1.11 6.60 -7.09
CA TRP A 65 0.50 5.59 -7.95
C TRP A 65 -1.01 5.61 -7.79
N VAL A 66 -1.74 5.55 -8.90
CA VAL A 66 -3.20 5.52 -8.88
C VAL A 66 -3.75 4.59 -9.97
N CYS A 67 -4.78 3.83 -9.60
CA CYS A 67 -5.57 3.04 -10.53
C CYS A 67 -6.76 3.88 -11.02
N THR A 68 -6.67 4.40 -12.23
CA THR A 68 -7.64 5.30 -12.85
C THR A 68 -8.65 4.58 -13.73
N GLY A 69 -9.65 5.35 -14.16
CA GLY A 69 -10.48 5.08 -15.34
C GLY A 69 -9.70 5.21 -16.65
N LYS A 70 -10.43 5.01 -17.75
CA LYS A 70 -9.88 5.04 -19.11
C LYS A 70 -9.48 6.47 -19.51
N PHE A 71 -10.29 7.44 -19.12
CA PHE A 71 -10.15 8.83 -19.54
C PHE A 71 -8.82 9.44 -19.07
N GLU A 72 -8.45 9.24 -17.80
CA GLU A 72 -7.19 9.75 -17.24
C GLU A 72 -5.97 9.06 -17.84
N TYR A 73 -6.08 7.76 -18.17
CA TYR A 73 -5.02 7.03 -18.85
C TYR A 73 -4.77 7.58 -20.25
N GLU A 74 -5.82 7.80 -21.03
CA GLU A 74 -5.73 8.37 -22.38
C GLU A 74 -5.22 9.82 -22.34
N ARG A 75 -5.72 10.64 -21.40
CA ARG A 75 -5.22 12.00 -21.16
C ARG A 75 -3.72 12.01 -20.83
N CYS A 76 -3.26 11.04 -20.04
CA CYS A 76 -1.83 10.91 -19.75
C CYS A 76 -1.01 10.55 -20.98
N GLN A 77 -1.54 9.72 -21.89
CA GLN A 77 -0.88 9.42 -23.17
C GLN A 77 -0.73 10.65 -24.05
N GLU A 78 -1.79 11.45 -24.15
CA GLU A 78 -1.81 12.70 -24.91
C GLU A 78 -0.83 13.71 -24.31
N SER A 79 -0.91 13.95 -23.00
CA SER A 79 -0.03 14.89 -22.30
C SER A 79 1.45 14.52 -22.48
N ARG A 80 1.82 13.24 -22.35
CA ARG A 80 3.21 12.82 -22.61
C ARG A 80 3.64 12.98 -24.06
N SER A 81 2.71 12.85 -25.00
CA SER A 81 3.01 13.05 -26.43
C SER A 81 3.28 14.53 -26.70
N TYR A 82 2.43 15.41 -26.14
CA TYR A 82 2.64 16.85 -26.14
C TYR A 82 3.98 17.24 -25.53
N SER A 83 4.31 16.75 -24.32
CA SER A 83 5.60 17.03 -23.65
C SER A 83 6.80 16.61 -24.49
N ARG A 84 6.71 15.49 -25.24
CA ARG A 84 7.78 15.07 -26.16
C ARG A 84 7.90 16.00 -27.35
N GLU A 85 6.79 16.38 -27.97
CA GLU A 85 6.77 17.29 -29.12
C GLU A 85 7.29 18.69 -28.77
N HIS A 86 7.11 19.12 -27.52
CA HIS A 86 7.53 20.44 -27.03
C HIS A 86 8.85 20.42 -26.24
N ASN A 87 9.57 19.29 -26.24
CA ASN A 87 10.86 19.11 -25.58
C ASN A 87 10.84 19.43 -24.07
N GLU A 88 9.73 19.12 -23.39
CA GLU A 88 9.66 19.27 -21.94
C GLU A 88 10.55 18.22 -21.25
N ALA A 89 11.38 18.67 -20.30
CA ALA A 89 12.30 17.80 -19.58
C ALA A 89 11.58 16.78 -18.67
N ARG A 90 10.37 17.11 -18.20
CA ARG A 90 9.59 16.26 -17.30
C ARG A 90 8.19 16.03 -17.84
N PHE A 91 7.64 14.86 -17.56
CA PHE A 91 6.25 14.51 -17.82
C PHE A 91 5.39 14.80 -16.60
N SER A 92 4.13 15.19 -16.81
CA SER A 92 3.10 15.36 -15.76
C SER A 92 2.60 14.03 -15.19
N CYS A 93 2.75 12.94 -15.92
CA CYS A 93 2.27 11.62 -15.52
C CYS A 93 3.01 10.51 -16.29
N ALA A 94 2.77 9.24 -15.91
CA ALA A 94 3.18 8.07 -16.65
C ALA A 94 2.07 7.03 -16.75
N PHE A 95 1.64 6.71 -17.97
CA PHE A 95 0.69 5.63 -18.25
C PHE A 95 1.45 4.29 -18.29
N VAL A 96 1.27 3.44 -17.29
CA VAL A 96 2.16 2.27 -17.11
C VAL A 96 1.56 0.99 -17.64
N LYS A 97 0.34 0.64 -17.21
CA LYS A 97 -0.25 -0.65 -17.58
C LYS A 97 -1.76 -0.66 -17.46
N ILE A 98 -2.40 -1.41 -18.35
CA ILE A 98 -3.83 -1.75 -18.26
C ILE A 98 -3.94 -3.17 -17.71
N TYR A 99 -4.74 -3.35 -16.68
CA TYR A 99 -4.96 -4.62 -16.01
C TYR A 99 -6.29 -5.26 -16.38
N LYS A 100 -6.48 -6.52 -15.98
CA LYS A 100 -7.71 -7.27 -16.26
C LYS A 100 -8.93 -6.59 -15.66
N ASN A 101 -8.82 -6.15 -14.42
CA ASN A 101 -9.86 -5.47 -13.65
C ASN A 101 -9.23 -4.54 -12.60
N GLU A 102 -10.07 -3.73 -11.95
CA GLU A 102 -9.66 -2.80 -10.90
C GLU A 102 -8.97 -3.52 -9.74
N ALA A 103 -9.54 -4.63 -9.25
CA ALA A 103 -8.98 -5.37 -8.12
C ALA A 103 -7.50 -5.78 -8.33
N PHE A 104 -7.16 -6.24 -9.54
CA PHE A 104 -5.79 -6.58 -9.90
C PHE A 104 -4.91 -5.34 -10.09
N CYS A 105 -5.47 -4.24 -10.59
CA CYS A 105 -4.76 -2.96 -10.60
C CYS A 105 -4.40 -2.54 -9.17
N THR A 106 -5.35 -2.56 -8.24
CA THR A 106 -5.15 -2.16 -6.85
C THR A 106 -4.14 -3.04 -6.11
N GLU A 107 -4.07 -4.33 -6.45
CA GLU A 107 -2.99 -5.21 -5.98
C GLU A 107 -1.63 -4.73 -6.49
N LYS A 108 -1.52 -4.43 -7.79
CA LYS A 108 -0.27 -3.95 -8.40
C LYS A 108 0.11 -2.55 -7.97
N GLN A 109 -0.84 -1.64 -7.78
CA GLN A 109 -0.58 -0.32 -7.21
C GLN A 109 0.14 -0.43 -5.87
N ARG A 110 -0.31 -1.33 -4.99
CA ARG A 110 0.34 -1.60 -3.69
C ARG A 110 1.78 -2.12 -3.86
N GLU A 111 2.02 -3.03 -4.80
CA GLU A 111 3.38 -3.48 -5.12
C GLU A 111 4.28 -2.33 -5.59
N PHE A 112 3.78 -1.48 -6.50
CA PHE A 112 4.55 -0.35 -7.04
C PHE A 112 4.86 0.72 -5.98
N ILE A 113 3.93 0.97 -5.05
CA ILE A 113 4.18 1.83 -3.88
C ILE A 113 5.33 1.27 -3.04
N HIS A 114 5.34 -0.03 -2.76
CA HIS A 114 6.39 -0.65 -1.94
C HIS A 114 7.76 -0.67 -2.63
N LEU A 115 7.80 -0.74 -3.97
CA LEU A 115 9.05 -0.79 -4.74
C LEU A 115 9.65 0.60 -5.00
N ASN A 116 8.95 1.68 -4.65
CA ASN A 116 9.40 3.07 -4.81
C ASN A 116 9.87 3.42 -6.23
N MET A 117 9.27 2.82 -7.28
CA MET A 117 9.70 2.99 -8.67
C MET A 117 9.31 4.34 -9.32
N ALA A 118 8.85 5.29 -8.53
CA ALA A 118 8.13 6.49 -8.94
C ALA A 118 8.87 7.44 -9.89
N THR A 119 10.11 7.81 -9.55
CA THR A 119 10.74 9.04 -10.09
C THR A 119 11.24 8.91 -11.52
N VAL A 120 11.66 7.71 -11.95
CA VAL A 120 12.22 7.49 -13.28
C VAL A 120 11.15 7.68 -14.37
N PHE A 121 9.88 7.41 -14.07
CA PHE A 121 8.80 7.51 -15.05
C PHE A 121 8.48 8.96 -15.45
N CYS A 122 8.87 9.93 -14.63
CA CYS A 122 8.59 11.35 -14.84
C CYS A 122 9.63 12.06 -15.69
N ILE A 123 10.75 11.41 -15.99
CA ILE A 123 11.86 12.01 -16.72
C ILE A 123 11.67 11.80 -18.22
N ASN A 124 11.84 12.87 -18.99
CA ASN A 124 11.96 12.79 -20.43
C ASN A 124 13.43 12.61 -20.81
N HIS A 125 13.89 11.36 -20.89
CA HIS A 125 15.29 11.00 -21.17
C HIS A 125 15.83 11.51 -22.52
N GLN A 126 14.96 11.99 -23.42
CA GLN A 126 15.40 12.66 -24.65
C GLN A 126 15.96 14.07 -24.39
N PHE A 127 15.61 14.71 -23.26
CA PHE A 127 15.92 16.12 -22.99
C PHE A 127 16.49 16.40 -21.60
N GLU A 128 16.51 15.42 -20.69
CA GLU A 128 17.29 15.48 -19.45
C GLU A 128 18.50 14.53 -19.61
N PRO A 129 19.58 14.96 -20.29
CA PRO A 129 20.83 14.20 -20.28
C PRO A 129 21.32 14.16 -18.83
N LEU A 130 21.58 12.95 -18.34
CA LEU A 130 22.15 12.68 -17.02
C LEU A 130 23.25 13.70 -16.70
N LEU A 131 22.96 14.61 -15.75
CA LEU A 131 23.98 15.38 -15.04
C LEU A 131 24.70 14.46 -14.05
#